data_AF-A0A7C3YJC6-F1
#
_entry.id   AF-A0A7C3YJC6-F1
#
_cell.length_a   1.000
_cell.length_b   1.000
_cell.length_c   1.000
_cell.angle_alpha   90.00
_cell.angle_beta   90.00
_cell.angle_gamma   90.00
#
_symmetry.space_group_name_H-M   'P 1'
#
loop_
_entity.id
_entity.type
_entity.pdbx_description
1 polymer ?
#
loop_
_entity_poly.entity_id
_entity_poly.type
_entity_poly.pdbx_seq_one_letter_code
_entity_poly.pdbx_strand_id
1 'polypeptide(L)'
;MLKLLALKLGKDEIDDNVIRQYYLLEHDKVVDQRYEEVRDFDPIACKIRVGEVLGISDNKAKVKTEFGLKEYRTDFVKNLKIGDQVIVHYDFIVEKFTEEIQKGLLIMKKIL
;
A
#
# COMPACT_ATOMS: atom_id res chain seq x y z
N MET A 1 -1.42 -6.11 -16.09
CA MET A 1 -1.67 -4.76 -15.56
C MET A 1 -0.41 -3.92 -15.42
N LEU A 2 0.56 -4.32 -14.59
CA LEU A 2 1.83 -3.58 -14.40
C LEU A 2 2.58 -3.30 -15.70
N LYS A 3 2.64 -4.25 -16.65
CA LYS A 3 3.23 -4.03 -17.98
C LYS A 3 2.54 -2.91 -18.77
N LEU A 4 1.21 -2.82 -18.70
CA LEU A 4 0.45 -1.76 -19.37
C LEU A 4 0.69 -0.41 -18.69
N LEU A 5 0.81 -0.40 -17.36
CA LEU A 5 1.15 0.81 -16.62
C LEU A 5 2.57 1.31 -16.93
N ALA A 6 3.56 0.41 -17.01
CA ALA A 6 4.93 0.75 -17.41
C ALA A 6 4.95 1.43 -18.79
N LEU A 7 4.25 0.85 -19.76
CA LEU A 7 4.11 1.45 -21.11
C LEU A 7 3.44 2.82 -21.08
N LYS A 8 2.36 3.00 -20.30
CA LYS A 8 1.69 4.30 -20.12
C LYS A 8 2.61 5.36 -19.52
N LEU A 9 3.57 4.95 -18.70
CA LEU A 9 4.57 5.81 -18.08
C LEU A 9 5.83 6.02 -18.94
N GLY A 10 5.86 5.47 -20.16
CA GLY A 10 7.02 5.57 -21.05
C GLY A 10 8.22 4.77 -20.57
N LYS A 11 7.99 3.68 -19.82
CA LYS A 11 9.05 2.81 -19.28
C LYS A 11 9.09 1.47 -20.00
N ASP A 12 10.31 1.02 -20.28
CA ASP A 12 10.58 -0.26 -20.93
C ASP A 12 10.51 -1.45 -19.95
N GLU A 13 10.63 -1.17 -18.65
CA GLU A 13 10.60 -2.17 -17.58
C GLU A 13 9.70 -1.77 -16.41
N ILE A 14 9.30 -2.79 -15.62
CA ILE A 14 8.56 -2.58 -14.38
C ILE A 14 9.57 -2.33 -13.28
N ASP A 15 9.73 -1.06 -12.91
CA ASP A 15 10.55 -0.65 -11.77
C ASP A 15 9.71 -0.35 -10.52
N ASP A 16 10.39 -0.04 -9.41
CA ASP A 16 9.76 0.28 -8.13
C ASP A 16 8.71 1.39 -8.23
N ASN A 17 8.91 2.36 -9.14
CA ASN A 17 7.97 3.46 -9.32
C ASN A 17 6.71 2.98 -10.05
N VAL A 18 6.82 2.11 -11.06
CA VAL A 18 5.64 1.46 -11.68
C VAL A 18 4.87 0.64 -10.63
N ILE A 19 5.59 -0.12 -9.79
CA ILE A 19 4.97 -0.93 -8.73
C ILE A 19 4.24 -0.03 -7.73
N ARG A 20 4.91 1.00 -7.19
CA ARG A 20 4.29 1.94 -6.25
C ARG A 20 3.09 2.66 -6.85
N GLN A 21 3.18 3.09 -8.11
CA GLN A 21 2.05 3.74 -8.77
C GLN A 21 0.85 2.80 -8.89
N TYR A 22 1.08 1.55 -9.31
CA TYR A 22 0.02 0.56 -9.35
C TYR A 22 -0.60 0.34 -7.98
N TYR A 23 0.22 -0.02 -6.99
CA TYR A 23 -0.26 -0.34 -5.64
C TYR A 23 -1.00 0.85 -5.04
N LEU A 24 -0.43 2.05 -5.06
CA LEU A 24 -0.99 3.18 -4.32
C LEU A 24 -2.15 3.89 -5.02
N LEU A 25 -2.31 3.79 -6.34
CA LEU A 25 -3.31 4.56 -7.10
C LEU A 25 -4.30 3.71 -7.90
N GLU A 26 -3.89 2.57 -8.43
CA GLU A 26 -4.70 1.76 -9.34
C GLU A 26 -5.21 0.47 -8.71
N HIS A 27 -4.52 -0.06 -7.69
CA HIS A 27 -4.81 -1.37 -7.13
C HIS A 27 -6.21 -1.46 -6.53
N ASP A 28 -6.65 -0.45 -5.80
CA ASP A 28 -7.98 -0.43 -5.18
C ASP A 28 -9.10 -0.52 -6.23
N LYS A 29 -8.97 0.18 -7.38
CA LYS A 29 -9.95 0.12 -8.48
C LYS A 29 -10.05 -1.28 -9.06
N VAL A 30 -8.90 -1.95 -9.16
CA VAL A 30 -8.77 -3.29 -9.75
C VAL A 30 -9.31 -4.34 -8.82
N VAL A 31 -9.07 -4.18 -7.52
CA VAL A 31 -9.67 -4.98 -6.45
C VAL A 31 -11.18 -4.86 -6.50
N ASP A 32 -11.72 -3.64 -6.58
CA ASP A 32 -13.15 -3.39 -6.62
C ASP A 32 -13.79 -4.04 -7.85
N GLN A 33 -13.25 -3.79 -9.06
CA GLN A 33 -13.76 -4.39 -10.29
C GLN A 33 -13.74 -5.92 -10.24
N ARG A 34 -12.64 -6.53 -9.82
CA ARG A 34 -12.55 -7.99 -9.71
C ARG A 34 -13.58 -8.53 -8.71
N TYR A 35 -13.69 -7.89 -7.55
CA TYR A 35 -14.64 -8.33 -6.54
C TYR A 35 -16.08 -8.27 -7.05
N GLU A 36 -16.45 -7.24 -7.81
CA GLU A 36 -17.77 -7.15 -8.45
C GLU A 36 -18.05 -8.33 -9.40
N GLU A 37 -17.03 -8.76 -10.17
CA GLU A 37 -17.13 -9.83 -11.17
C GLU A 37 -17.18 -11.24 -10.56
N VAL A 38 -16.34 -11.54 -9.57
CA VAL A 38 -16.13 -12.93 -9.07
C VAL A 38 -16.44 -13.15 -7.59
N ARG A 39 -16.35 -12.14 -6.73
CA ARG A 39 -16.67 -12.21 -5.28
C ARG A 39 -15.94 -13.35 -4.53
N ASP A 40 -14.72 -13.68 -4.93
CA ASP A 40 -13.94 -14.82 -4.43
C ASP A 40 -12.96 -14.48 -3.29
N PHE A 41 -12.96 -13.23 -2.79
CA PHE A 41 -12.03 -12.75 -1.75
C PHE A 41 -12.60 -11.57 -0.95
N ASP A 42 -11.96 -11.19 0.16
CA ASP A 42 -12.30 -9.96 0.90
C ASP A 42 -11.58 -8.74 0.28
N PRO A 43 -12.31 -7.81 -0.36
CA PRO A 43 -11.69 -6.67 -1.01
C PRO A 43 -11.06 -5.71 0.00
N ILE A 44 -11.61 -5.58 1.22
CA ILE A 44 -11.10 -4.64 2.22
C ILE A 44 -9.69 -5.05 2.65
N ALA A 45 -9.47 -6.34 2.87
CA ALA A 45 -8.15 -6.87 3.21
C ALA A 45 -7.12 -6.65 2.10
N CYS A 46 -7.55 -6.60 0.84
CA CYS A 46 -6.67 -6.39 -0.31
C CYS A 46 -6.34 -4.92 -0.56
N LYS A 47 -7.11 -3.97 -0.03
CA LYS A 47 -6.86 -2.56 -0.30
C LYS A 47 -5.69 -2.02 0.52
N ILE A 48 -4.97 -1.04 -0.03
CA ILE A 48 -3.78 -0.48 0.61
C ILE A 48 -4.14 0.69 1.50
N ARG A 49 -3.63 0.70 2.73
CA ARG A 49 -3.98 1.75 3.69
C ARG A 49 -2.77 2.37 4.34
N VAL A 50 -2.88 3.66 4.63
CA VAL A 50 -1.96 4.34 5.53
C VAL A 50 -2.50 4.20 6.96
N GLY A 51 -1.60 3.93 7.89
CA GLY A 51 -1.94 3.88 9.31
C GLY A 51 -0.78 4.30 10.20
N GLU A 52 -1.10 4.53 11.47
CA GLU A 52 -0.14 4.93 12.50
C GLU A 52 0.19 3.73 13.40
N VAL A 53 1.48 3.49 13.62
CA VAL A 53 1.96 2.48 14.56
C VAL A 53 1.75 2.96 16.00
N LEU A 54 0.90 2.27 16.76
CA LEU A 54 0.60 2.60 18.16
C LEU A 54 1.29 1.67 19.17
N GLY A 55 1.80 0.52 18.71
CA GLY A 55 2.49 -0.44 19.57
C GLY A 55 3.26 -1.46 18.73
N ILE A 56 4.32 -2.03 19.30
CA ILE A 56 5.16 -3.03 18.63
C ILE A 56 5.42 -4.17 19.62
N SER A 57 5.24 -5.41 19.17
CA SER A 57 5.55 -6.62 19.92
C SER A 57 6.09 -7.67 18.96
N ASP A 58 7.32 -8.14 19.21
CA ASP A 58 7.99 -9.16 18.41
C ASP A 58 7.99 -8.87 16.90
N ASN A 59 7.27 -9.69 16.12
CA ASN A 59 7.12 -9.60 14.67
C ASN A 59 5.81 -8.95 14.23
N LYS A 60 5.14 -8.24 15.13
CA LYS A 60 3.88 -7.54 14.88
C LYS A 60 3.88 -6.12 15.40
N ALA A 61 3.04 -5.30 14.80
CA ALA A 61 2.76 -3.95 15.23
C ALA A 61 1.26 -3.67 15.21
N LYS A 62 0.78 -2.96 16.23
CA LYS A 62 -0.60 -2.50 16.33
C LYS A 62 -0.71 -1.19 15.55
N VAL A 63 -1.48 -1.20 14.48
CA VAL A 63 -1.61 -0.06 13.56
C VAL A 63 -3.06 0.42 13.53
N LYS A 64 -3.25 1.73 13.69
CA LYS A 64 -4.54 2.38 13.53
C LYS A 64 -4.68 2.88 12.11
N THR A 65 -5.69 2.38 11.40
CA THR A 65 -6.08 2.79 10.05
C THR A 65 -7.48 3.43 10.09
N GLU A 66 -7.99 3.88 8.93
CA GLU A 66 -9.37 4.34 8.79
C GLU A 66 -10.43 3.27 9.15
N PHE A 67 -10.07 1.98 9.09
CA PHE A 67 -10.95 0.86 9.45
C PHE A 67 -10.82 0.41 10.92
N GLY A 68 -9.99 1.11 11.69
CA GLY A 68 -9.77 0.82 13.09
C GLY A 68 -8.39 0.23 13.37
N LEU A 69 -8.30 -0.45 14.51
CA LEU A 69 -7.05 -0.89 15.11
C LEU A 69 -6.85 -2.39 14.89
N LYS A 70 -5.75 -2.77 14.24
CA LYS A 70 -5.41 -4.17 13.93
C LYS A 70 -3.92 -4.42 14.12
N GLU A 71 -3.54 -5.67 14.35
CA GLU A 71 -2.14 -6.11 14.33
C GLU A 71 -1.70 -6.51 12.92
N TYR A 72 -0.52 -6.04 12.53
CA TYR A 72 0.11 -6.33 11.26
C TYR A 72 1.51 -6.90 11.48
N ARG A 73 1.87 -7.85 10.64
CA ARG A 73 3.19 -8.44 10.53
C ARG A 73 4.22 -7.43 10.01
N THR A 74 5.41 -7.43 10.61
CA THR A 74 6.48 -6.45 10.33
C THR A 74 7.58 -6.97 9.42
N ASP A 75 7.39 -8.13 8.79
CA ASP A 75 8.40 -8.88 8.03
C ASP A 75 9.18 -8.05 7.00
N PHE A 76 8.53 -7.09 6.34
CA PHE A 76 9.13 -6.30 5.26
C PHE A 76 9.74 -4.98 5.73
N VAL A 77 9.41 -4.51 6.94
CA VAL A 77 9.83 -3.20 7.43
C VAL A 77 10.66 -3.35 8.71
N LYS A 78 11.96 -3.05 8.57
CA LYS A 78 12.90 -3.03 9.68
C LYS A 78 12.87 -1.70 10.44
N ASN A 79 13.31 -1.72 11.69
CA ASN A 79 13.46 -0.52 12.54
C ASN A 79 12.18 0.30 12.68
N LEU A 80 11.03 -0.37 12.76
CA LEU A 80 9.73 0.25 12.98
C LEU A 80 9.67 0.90 14.37
N LYS A 81 9.03 2.07 14.48
CA LYS A 81 8.85 2.80 15.74
C LYS A 81 7.39 3.17 15.96
N ILE A 82 7.01 3.32 17.23
CA ILE A 82 5.71 3.90 17.59
C ILE A 82 5.68 5.34 17.06
N GLY A 83 4.55 5.72 16.44
CA GLY A 83 4.34 6.99 15.76
C GLY A 83 4.71 6.99 14.27
N ASP A 84 5.39 5.94 13.77
CA ASP A 84 5.64 5.82 12.32
C ASP A 84 4.29 5.74 11.58
N GLN A 85 4.18 6.52 10.51
CA GLN A 85 3.15 6.29 9.50
C GLN A 85 3.64 5.17 8.58
N VAL A 86 2.75 4.24 8.26
CA VAL A 86 3.08 3.05 7.46
C VAL A 86 2.01 2.74 6.45
N ILE A 87 2.42 2.05 5.40
CA ILE A 87 1.52 1.46 4.41
C ILE A 87 1.30 -0.01 4.78
N VAL A 88 0.03 -0.42 4.85
CA VAL A 88 -0.38 -1.81 5.14
C VAL A 88 -1.17 -2.40 3.98
N HIS A 89 -1.01 -3.71 3.80
CA HIS A 89 -1.71 -4.52 2.80
C HIS A 89 -1.88 -5.95 3.34
N TYR A 90 -3.10 -6.50 3.26
CA TYR A 90 -3.49 -7.72 3.98
C TYR A 90 -3.19 -7.64 5.47
N ASP A 91 -2.26 -8.48 5.93
CA ASP A 91 -1.82 -8.59 7.31
C ASP A 91 -0.41 -8.04 7.50
N PHE A 92 0.15 -7.35 6.50
CA PHE A 92 1.56 -6.92 6.51
C PHE A 92 1.69 -5.40 6.49
N ILE A 93 2.74 -4.92 7.15
CA ILE A 93 3.33 -3.62 6.92
C ILE A 93 4.30 -3.78 5.75
N VAL A 94 4.05 -3.08 4.65
CA VAL A 94 4.84 -3.22 3.41
C VAL A 94 5.93 -2.17 3.28
N GLU A 95 5.68 -0.94 3.72
CA GLU A 95 6.69 0.13 3.73
C GLU A 95 6.34 1.22 4.76
N LYS A 96 7.32 2.04 5.15
CA LYS A 96 7.09 3.25 5.94
C LYS A 96 6.55 4.35 5.04
N PHE A 97 5.55 5.08 5.50
CA PHE A 97 4.98 6.21 4.78
C PHE A 97 5.76 7.49 5.07
N THR A 98 6.76 7.77 4.25
CA THR A 98 7.67 8.92 4.42
C THR A 98 7.19 10.15 3.64
N GLU A 99 7.79 11.32 3.93
CA GLU A 99 7.56 12.53 3.12
C GLU A 99 7.90 12.33 1.64
N GLU A 100 8.91 11.52 1.34
CA GLU A 100 9.29 11.21 -0.05
C GLU A 100 8.16 10.48 -0.77
N ILE A 101 7.55 9.48 -0.12
CA ILE A 101 6.38 8.77 -0.66
C ILE A 101 5.20 9.73 -0.80
N GLN A 102 4.95 10.60 0.18
CA GLN A 102 3.90 11.62 0.07
C GLN A 102 4.12 12.54 -1.14
N LYS A 103 5.34 13.05 -1.32
CA LYS A 103 5.71 13.91 -2.46
C LYS A 103 5.57 13.14 -3.78
N GLY A 104 6.03 11.90 -3.84
CA GLY A 104 5.85 11.02 -5.00
C GLY A 104 4.37 10.83 -5.35
N LEU A 105 3.52 10.57 -4.36
CA LEU A 105 2.07 10.45 -4.56
C LEU A 105 1.43 11.74 -5.06
N LEU A 106 1.83 12.88 -4.50
CA LEU A 106 1.37 14.20 -4.95
C LEU A 106 1.75 14.48 -6.41
N ILE A 107 2.96 14.11 -6.82
CA ILE A 107 3.41 14.26 -8.21
C ILE A 107 2.61 13.33 -9.12
N MET A 108 2.46 12.05 -8.78
CA MET A 108 1.71 11.09 -9.58
C MET A 108 0.24 11.50 -9.74
N LYS A 109 -0.39 12.06 -8.70
CA LYS A 109 -1.77 12.57 -8.76
C LYS A 109 -1.95 13.83 -9.62
N LYS A 110 -0.90 14.59 -9.89
CA LYS A 110 -0.95 15.78 -10.76
C LYS A 110 -0.74 15.47 -12.24
N ILE A 111 -0.22 14.28 -12.55
CA ILE A 111 0.05 13.81 -13.92
C ILE A 111 -1.18 13.08 -14.50
N LEU A 112 -2.11 12.65 -13.65
CA LEU A 112 -3.42 12.10 -14.01
C LEU A 112 -4.49 13.20 -14.13
#